data_AF-A0A3A0D462-F1
#
_entry.id   AF-A0A3A0D462-F1
#
_cell.length_a   1.000
_cell.length_b   1.000
_cell.length_c   1.000
_cell.angle_alpha   90.00
_cell.angle_beta   90.00
_cell.angle_gamma   90.00
#
_symmetry.space_group_name_H-M   'P 1'
#
loop_
_entity.id
_entity.type
_entity.pdbx_description
1 polymer ?
#
loop_
_entity_poly.entity_id
_entity_poly.type
_entity_poly.pdbx_seq_one_letter_code
_entity_poly.pdbx_strand_id
1 'polypeptide(L)'
;MRIHRNITRLLILSIVPIFALGASSRGVKQTTVTKTKFHGFMGSVMKMGGGDKPQTATNSVQGNQQRTDQFDEKGKLISTAIVDLDREIMINFDHKKKERTEMTFAQWKEMLSKMASSFSQPQPKAKKKDESAPEVKVDFDVKVTPTEETKTIAGYSTKKTILTMTATGTKEATPQEQGGKGGMVITSAMWLTENAPGYEELSAFGRKFAEKLGMDMSATGAQSMLAALQSNPQLKDAMKKLAEEGQKMKGFALLTESKFETTAMPGGQNPQMSAEDQEKAAKMPKSVGGLLGKMMPKPKSDEGSGSNVLYETTVETTELTTENFPASHFTAEAFADYKLVKHPLVKHPMVNE
;
A
#
# COMPACT_ATOMS: atom_id res chain seq x y z
N MET A 1 -3.37 -36.49 -0.77
CA MET A 1 -2.74 -35.28 -0.20
C MET A 1 -3.08 -34.09 -1.10
N ARG A 2 -4.11 -33.32 -0.77
CA ARG A 2 -4.64 -32.22 -1.60
C ARG A 2 -5.14 -31.09 -0.70
N ILE A 3 -4.21 -30.45 0.00
CA ILE A 3 -4.47 -29.21 0.77
C ILE A 3 -3.16 -28.41 0.67
N HIS A 4 -3.24 -27.09 0.52
CA HIS A 4 -2.18 -26.10 0.26
C HIS A 4 -2.12 -25.56 -1.18
N ARG A 5 -3.26 -25.09 -1.68
CA ARG A 5 -3.25 -23.98 -2.64
C ARG A 5 -4.32 -22.99 -2.20
N ASN A 6 -3.95 -21.72 -2.08
CA ASN A 6 -4.78 -20.54 -1.80
C ASN A 6 -4.74 -20.02 -0.35
N ILE A 7 -3.56 -19.59 0.10
CA ILE A 7 -3.41 -18.57 1.16
C ILE A 7 -2.56 -17.43 0.58
N THR A 8 -3.14 -16.71 -0.38
CA THR A 8 -2.53 -15.50 -0.94
C THR A 8 -3.66 -14.59 -1.39
N ARG A 9 -4.40 -14.06 -0.41
CA ARG A 9 -5.15 -12.82 -0.61
C ARG A 9 -4.58 -11.87 0.42
N LEU A 10 -3.55 -11.13 -0.02
CA LEU A 10 -3.06 -9.98 0.72
C LEU A 10 -4.24 -9.03 0.91
N LEU A 11 -4.55 -8.71 2.16
CA LEU A 11 -5.38 -7.56 2.52
C LEU A 11 -4.61 -6.31 2.10
N ILE A 12 -4.86 -5.82 0.89
CA ILE A 12 -4.41 -4.48 0.50
C ILE A 12 -5.47 -3.52 1.06
N LEU A 13 -5.25 -3.11 2.31
CA LEU A 13 -5.93 -1.96 2.90
C LEU A 13 -5.27 -0.72 2.30
N SER A 14 -5.89 -0.13 1.27
CA SER A 14 -5.53 1.21 0.82
C SER A 14 -5.99 2.21 1.89
N ILE A 15 -5.14 2.44 2.89
CA ILE A 15 -5.32 3.52 3.87
C ILE A 15 -4.92 4.82 3.17
N VAL A 16 -5.90 5.60 2.74
CA VAL A 16 -5.67 6.98 2.30
C VAL A 16 -5.47 7.82 3.56
N PRO A 17 -4.35 8.54 3.73
CA PRO A 17 -4.17 9.42 4.88
C PRO A 17 -5.08 10.64 4.77
N ILE A 18 -5.82 10.96 5.85
CA ILE A 18 -6.82 12.04 5.90
C ILE A 18 -6.40 13.03 6.97
N PHE A 19 -6.13 14.29 6.59
CA PHE A 19 -5.90 15.40 7.53
C PHE A 19 -7.24 15.94 8.07
N ALA A 20 -7.27 16.86 9.05
CA ALA A 20 -8.45 17.15 9.86
C ALA A 20 -9.00 18.58 9.72
N LEU A 21 -10.33 18.74 9.88
CA LEU A 21 -11.03 19.90 10.47
C LEU A 21 -12.56 19.68 10.51
N GLY A 22 -13.18 19.63 11.72
CA GLY A 22 -14.63 19.72 12.05
C GLY A 22 -15.39 18.38 12.25
N ALA A 23 -16.68 18.38 12.66
CA ALA A 23 -17.51 17.15 12.82
C ALA A 23 -18.96 17.31 12.29
N SER A 24 -19.43 16.35 11.47
CA SER A 24 -20.80 16.29 10.93
C SER A 24 -21.55 15.05 11.42
N SER A 25 -22.82 15.17 11.82
CA SER A 25 -23.63 14.06 12.36
C SER A 25 -24.09 12.98 11.37
N ARG A 26 -23.80 13.12 10.07
CA ARG A 26 -24.18 12.17 9.01
C ARG A 26 -23.00 11.28 8.67
N GLY A 27 -23.27 10.02 8.36
CA GLY A 27 -22.26 9.13 7.80
C GLY A 27 -21.81 9.56 6.41
N VAL A 28 -20.70 8.99 5.97
CA VAL A 28 -20.03 9.32 4.71
C VAL A 28 -19.87 8.06 3.91
N LYS A 29 -20.22 8.12 2.63
CA LYS A 29 -19.94 7.08 1.65
C LYS A 29 -18.98 7.60 0.61
N GLN A 30 -17.91 6.86 0.39
CA GLN A 30 -16.94 7.14 -0.65
C GLN A 30 -16.72 5.88 -1.49
N THR A 31 -16.97 5.97 -2.80
CA THR A 31 -16.62 4.90 -3.74
C THR A 31 -15.39 5.30 -4.54
N THR A 32 -14.39 4.42 -4.56
CA THR A 32 -13.13 4.62 -5.27
C THR A 32 -12.87 3.50 -6.26
N VAL A 33 -12.29 3.85 -7.41
CA VAL A 33 -11.74 2.90 -8.37
C VAL A 33 -10.22 3.01 -8.35
N THR A 34 -9.55 1.89 -8.10
CA THR A 34 -8.10 1.78 -8.10
C THR A 34 -7.64 1.00 -9.32
N LYS A 35 -6.72 1.57 -10.10
CA LYS A 35 -6.06 0.91 -11.22
C LYS A 35 -4.55 0.87 -10.96
N THR A 36 -3.95 -0.31 -11.09
CA THR A 36 -2.49 -0.46 -10.97
C THR A 36 -1.93 -1.04 -12.25
N LYS A 37 -0.89 -0.40 -12.78
CA LYS A 37 -0.18 -0.82 -13.99
C LYS A 37 1.25 -1.13 -13.64
N PHE A 38 1.59 -2.41 -13.63
CA PHE A 38 2.98 -2.86 -13.48
C PHE A 38 3.70 -2.78 -14.83
N HIS A 39 4.98 -2.41 -14.80
CA HIS A 39 5.85 -2.37 -15.97
C HIS A 39 6.74 -3.60 -16.04
N GLY A 40 7.42 -3.77 -17.18
CA GLY A 40 8.34 -4.88 -17.42
C GLY A 40 7.69 -6.26 -17.31
N PHE A 41 8.48 -7.24 -16.89
CA PHE A 41 8.05 -8.63 -16.78
C PHE A 41 6.87 -8.81 -15.81
N MET A 42 6.87 -8.09 -14.68
CA MET A 42 5.76 -8.13 -13.72
C MET A 42 4.45 -7.64 -14.36
N GLY A 43 4.52 -6.60 -15.20
CA GLY A 43 3.40 -6.12 -16.01
C GLY A 43 2.79 -7.21 -16.88
N SER A 44 3.63 -7.93 -17.62
CA SER A 44 3.19 -9.04 -18.48
C SER A 44 2.53 -10.17 -17.68
N VAL A 45 3.11 -10.56 -16.54
CA VAL A 45 2.56 -11.60 -15.67
C VAL A 45 1.23 -11.18 -15.06
N MET A 46 1.14 -9.95 -14.52
CA MET A 46 -0.10 -9.44 -13.93
C MET A 46 -1.22 -9.36 -14.97
N LYS A 47 -0.93 -8.88 -16.18
CA LYS A 47 -1.91 -8.82 -17.26
C LYS A 47 -2.43 -10.21 -17.65
N MET A 48 -1.55 -11.21 -17.74
CA MET A 48 -1.95 -12.58 -18.06
C MET A 48 -2.81 -13.22 -16.96
N GLY A 49 -2.56 -12.86 -15.70
CA GLY A 49 -3.35 -13.28 -14.54
C GLY A 49 -4.62 -12.46 -14.28
N GLY A 50 -4.88 -11.40 -15.06
CA GLY A 50 -5.97 -10.45 -14.82
C GLY A 50 -5.77 -9.54 -13.60
N GLY A 51 -4.54 -9.39 -13.13
CA GLY A 51 -4.16 -8.55 -11.98
C GLY A 51 -4.05 -7.05 -12.28
N ASP A 52 -4.23 -6.63 -13.54
CA ASP A 52 -4.25 -5.22 -13.98
C ASP A 52 -5.68 -4.64 -14.04
N LYS A 53 -6.69 -5.42 -13.62
CA LYS A 53 -8.09 -5.01 -13.64
C LYS A 53 -8.38 -3.99 -12.54
N PRO A 54 -9.18 -2.93 -12.84
CA PRO A 54 -9.61 -1.98 -11.83
C PRO A 54 -10.30 -2.67 -10.66
N GLN A 55 -9.98 -2.23 -9.45
CA GLN A 55 -10.63 -2.68 -8.22
C GLN A 55 -11.53 -1.56 -7.72
N THR A 56 -12.79 -1.86 -7.46
CA THR A 56 -13.73 -0.89 -6.89
C THR A 56 -13.87 -1.16 -5.41
N ALA A 57 -13.82 -0.11 -4.59
CA ALA A 57 -14.09 -0.18 -3.17
C ALA A 57 -15.10 0.90 -2.75
N THR A 58 -15.96 0.59 -1.79
CA THR A 58 -16.83 1.57 -1.13
C THR A 58 -16.49 1.60 0.35
N ASN A 59 -16.11 2.77 0.84
CA ASN A 59 -15.88 3.05 2.24
C ASN A 59 -17.09 3.81 2.80
N SER A 60 -17.66 3.28 3.88
CA SER A 60 -18.70 3.91 4.67
C SER A 60 -18.14 4.20 6.05
N VAL A 61 -18.34 5.40 6.58
CA VAL A 61 -17.94 5.76 7.95
C VAL A 61 -19.08 6.50 8.64
N GLN A 62 -19.39 6.11 9.88
CA GLN A 62 -20.31 6.84 10.75
C GLN A 62 -19.94 6.62 12.22
N GLY A 63 -19.68 7.69 12.93
CA GLY A 63 -19.17 7.73 14.28
C GLY A 63 -17.87 6.95 14.45
N ASN A 64 -17.96 5.89 15.23
CA ASN A 64 -16.83 5.02 15.59
C ASN A 64 -16.79 3.73 14.76
N GLN A 65 -17.49 3.71 13.62
CA GLN A 65 -17.60 2.53 12.78
C GLN A 65 -17.24 2.85 11.33
N GLN A 66 -16.49 1.93 10.72
CA GLN A 66 -16.15 1.95 9.30
C GLN A 66 -16.51 0.61 8.67
N ARG A 67 -17.00 0.64 7.44
CA ARG A 67 -17.16 -0.52 6.57
C ARG A 67 -16.46 -0.26 5.23
N THR A 68 -15.73 -1.25 4.74
CA THR A 68 -15.06 -1.23 3.45
C THR A 68 -15.51 -2.44 2.64
N ASP A 69 -16.25 -2.18 1.57
CA ASP A 69 -16.74 -3.16 0.62
C ASP A 69 -15.83 -3.18 -0.61
N GLN A 70 -15.36 -4.35 -1.02
CA GLN A 70 -14.56 -4.53 -2.23
C GLN A 70 -15.36 -5.30 -3.28
N PHE A 71 -15.24 -4.86 -4.53
CA PHE A 71 -15.95 -5.41 -5.67
C PHE A 71 -14.97 -5.87 -6.75
N ASP A 72 -15.31 -6.96 -7.44
CA ASP A 72 -14.60 -7.36 -8.65
C ASP A 72 -14.97 -6.48 -9.87
N GLU A 73 -14.34 -6.75 -11.01
CA GLU A 73 -14.57 -6.02 -12.27
C GLU A 73 -16.03 -6.07 -12.76
N LYS A 74 -16.83 -7.03 -12.30
CA LYS A 74 -18.25 -7.20 -12.67
C LYS A 74 -19.19 -6.54 -11.66
N GLY A 75 -18.65 -5.83 -10.68
CA GLY A 75 -19.42 -5.21 -9.60
C GLY A 75 -19.93 -6.21 -8.57
N LYS A 76 -19.40 -7.45 -8.52
CA LYS A 76 -19.78 -8.40 -7.48
C LYS A 76 -19.01 -8.10 -6.20
N LEU A 77 -19.71 -8.02 -5.08
CA LEU A 77 -19.10 -7.89 -3.76
C LEU A 77 -18.25 -9.13 -3.43
N ILE A 78 -16.96 -8.95 -3.19
CA ILE A 78 -15.99 -10.03 -2.96
C ILE A 78 -15.43 -10.07 -1.55
N SER A 79 -15.31 -8.93 -0.89
CA SER A 79 -14.92 -8.84 0.52
C SER A 79 -15.60 -7.66 1.20
N THR A 80 -15.91 -7.81 2.49
CA THR A 80 -16.28 -6.69 3.37
C THR A 80 -15.36 -6.69 4.57
N ALA A 81 -14.86 -5.53 4.98
CA ALA A 81 -14.17 -5.34 6.24
C ALA A 81 -14.95 -4.32 7.08
N ILE A 82 -15.15 -4.61 8.36
CA ILE A 82 -15.81 -3.72 9.31
C ILE A 82 -14.81 -3.45 10.44
N VAL A 83 -14.66 -2.19 10.81
CA VAL A 83 -13.89 -1.77 11.97
C VAL A 83 -14.83 -1.04 12.92
N ASP A 84 -14.87 -1.51 14.16
CA ASP A 84 -15.65 -0.93 15.25
C ASP A 84 -14.69 -0.49 16.35
N LEU A 85 -14.58 0.83 16.57
CA LEU A 85 -13.66 1.42 17.54
C LEU A 85 -14.16 1.31 18.97
N ASP A 86 -15.47 1.16 19.18
CA ASP A 86 -16.06 0.99 20.52
C ASP A 86 -15.81 -0.43 21.03
N ARG A 87 -15.92 -1.42 20.14
CA ARG A 87 -15.65 -2.83 20.43
C ARG A 87 -14.18 -3.23 20.22
N GLU A 88 -13.36 -2.33 19.68
CA GLU A 88 -11.96 -2.55 19.32
C GLU A 88 -11.73 -3.83 18.50
N ILE A 89 -12.57 -4.02 17.48
CA ILE A 89 -12.60 -5.23 16.66
C ILE A 89 -12.63 -4.89 15.18
N MET A 90 -11.93 -5.71 14.40
CA MET A 90 -12.03 -5.78 12.95
C MET A 90 -12.69 -7.11 12.56
N ILE A 91 -13.69 -7.04 11.69
CA ILE A 91 -14.41 -8.20 11.15
C ILE A 91 -14.20 -8.23 9.64
N ASN A 92 -13.72 -9.34 9.10
CA ASN A 92 -13.53 -9.52 7.67
C ASN A 92 -14.45 -10.63 7.15
N PHE A 93 -15.15 -10.38 6.05
CA PHE A 93 -16.06 -11.30 5.37
C PHE A 93 -15.51 -11.66 4.00
N ASP A 94 -15.39 -12.96 3.71
CA ASP A 94 -15.13 -13.49 2.37
C ASP A 94 -16.48 -13.94 1.76
N HIS A 95 -17.00 -13.14 0.82
CA HIS A 95 -18.31 -13.41 0.19
C HIS A 95 -18.27 -14.58 -0.80
N LYS A 96 -17.08 -15.05 -1.21
CA LYS A 96 -16.96 -16.24 -2.05
C LYS A 96 -17.08 -17.51 -1.20
N LYS A 97 -16.54 -17.50 0.01
CA LYS A 97 -16.56 -18.65 0.91
C LYS A 97 -17.71 -18.63 1.92
N LYS A 98 -18.38 -17.49 2.08
CA LYS A 98 -19.33 -17.23 3.17
C LYS A 98 -18.69 -17.46 4.54
N GLU A 99 -17.47 -16.99 4.69
CA GLU A 99 -16.69 -17.09 5.92
C GLU A 99 -16.45 -15.69 6.50
N ARG A 100 -16.45 -15.59 7.82
CA ARG A 100 -16.03 -14.38 8.54
C ARG A 100 -14.88 -14.68 9.49
N THR A 101 -14.01 -13.70 9.68
CA THR A 101 -12.95 -13.72 10.69
C THR A 101 -13.05 -12.46 11.53
N GLU A 102 -12.66 -12.58 12.79
CA GLU A 102 -12.68 -11.49 13.76
C GLU A 102 -11.28 -11.35 14.35
N MET A 103 -10.84 -10.11 14.55
CA MET A 103 -9.55 -9.78 15.15
C MET A 103 -9.70 -8.55 16.04
N THR A 104 -9.26 -8.66 17.29
CA THR A 104 -9.21 -7.51 18.21
C THR A 104 -8.04 -6.60 17.88
N PHE A 105 -8.11 -5.34 18.31
CA PHE A 105 -7.00 -4.40 18.15
C PHE A 105 -5.75 -4.82 18.93
N ALA A 106 -5.91 -5.52 20.05
CA ALA A 106 -4.78 -6.11 20.77
C ALA A 106 -4.03 -7.14 19.90
N GLN A 107 -4.77 -8.07 19.26
CA GLN A 107 -4.20 -9.05 18.34
C GLN A 107 -3.58 -8.37 17.11
N TRP A 108 -4.19 -7.30 16.63
CA TRP A 108 -3.64 -6.53 15.51
C TRP A 108 -2.32 -5.83 15.90
N LYS A 109 -2.26 -5.16 17.05
CA LYS A 109 -1.01 -4.55 17.56
C LYS A 109 0.11 -5.57 17.71
N GLU A 110 -0.20 -6.76 18.23
CA GLU A 110 0.76 -7.86 18.33
C GLU A 110 1.26 -8.29 16.94
N MET A 111 0.36 -8.39 15.96
CA MET A 111 0.71 -8.71 14.58
C MET A 111 1.60 -7.63 13.95
N LEU A 112 1.29 -6.36 14.17
CA LEU A 112 2.10 -5.23 13.70
C LEU A 112 3.50 -5.26 14.33
N SER A 113 3.61 -5.50 15.64
CA SER A 113 4.89 -5.64 16.34
C SER A 113 5.72 -6.83 15.81
N LYS A 114 5.09 -7.99 15.57
CA LYS A 114 5.74 -9.16 14.98
C LYS A 114 6.22 -8.90 13.55
N MET A 115 5.42 -8.18 12.76
CA MET A 115 5.79 -7.79 11.41
C MET A 115 6.97 -6.82 11.43
N ALA A 116 6.90 -5.76 12.23
CA ALA A 116 7.99 -4.80 12.40
C ALA A 116 9.30 -5.49 12.83
N SER A 117 9.23 -6.40 13.80
CA SER A 117 10.39 -7.17 14.26
C SER A 117 10.97 -8.07 13.17
N SER A 118 10.14 -8.60 12.27
CA SER A 118 10.56 -9.45 11.14
C SER A 118 11.25 -8.65 10.03
N PHE A 119 10.91 -7.36 9.88
CA PHE A 119 11.62 -6.42 9.00
C PHE A 119 12.93 -5.90 9.61
N SER A 120 13.05 -5.88 10.95
CA SER A 120 14.28 -5.53 11.66
C SER A 120 15.25 -6.70 11.87
N GLN A 121 14.84 -7.94 11.61
CA GLN A 121 15.77 -9.07 11.65
C GLN A 121 16.62 -9.06 10.36
N PRO A 122 17.96 -9.05 10.46
CA PRO A 122 18.78 -9.35 9.31
C PRO A 122 18.38 -10.74 8.81
N GLN A 123 18.13 -10.85 7.51
CA GLN A 123 17.89 -12.12 6.80
C GLN A 123 18.78 -13.22 7.39
N PRO A 124 18.26 -14.44 7.64
CA PRO A 124 19.03 -15.50 8.28
C PRO A 124 20.29 -15.84 7.47
N LYS A 125 21.41 -15.28 7.94
CA LYS A 125 22.82 -15.66 7.81
C LYS A 125 23.16 -16.54 6.60
N ALA A 126 23.62 -15.91 5.52
CA ALA A 126 24.82 -16.42 4.86
C ALA A 126 25.97 -16.41 5.89
N LYS A 127 26.73 -17.51 5.98
CA LYS A 127 27.71 -17.77 7.04
C LYS A 127 28.85 -16.73 7.05
N LYS A 128 29.10 -16.17 8.25
CA LYS A 128 30.32 -15.50 8.80
C LYS A 128 31.40 -15.00 7.80
N LYS A 129 31.66 -13.68 7.78
CA LYS A 129 32.86 -13.06 8.36
C LYS A 129 32.79 -11.51 8.35
N ASP A 130 33.45 -10.96 9.37
CA ASP A 130 33.81 -9.57 9.68
C ASP A 130 32.79 -8.55 10.21
N GLU A 131 33.25 -7.92 11.29
CA GLU A 131 32.70 -6.80 12.04
C GLU A 131 32.77 -5.50 11.23
N SER A 132 31.85 -4.59 11.52
CA SER A 132 31.58 -3.32 10.83
C SER A 132 30.75 -3.46 9.55
N ALA A 133 29.43 -3.57 9.72
CA ALA A 133 28.50 -3.34 8.63
C ALA A 133 28.58 -1.85 8.24
N PRO A 134 28.90 -1.49 6.98
CA PRO A 134 28.98 -0.10 6.56
C PRO A 134 27.62 0.59 6.72
N GLU A 135 27.64 1.76 7.35
CA GLU A 135 26.47 2.61 7.59
C GLU A 135 25.89 3.07 6.24
N VAL A 136 24.66 2.63 5.93
CA VAL A 136 23.94 3.09 4.74
C VAL A 136 23.30 4.43 5.07
N LYS A 137 23.80 5.51 4.47
CA LYS A 137 23.19 6.84 4.60
C LYS A 137 21.99 6.91 3.67
N VAL A 138 20.82 7.29 4.19
CA VAL A 138 19.58 7.41 3.41
C VAL A 138 19.13 8.86 3.44
N ASP A 139 19.25 9.53 2.29
CA ASP A 139 18.77 10.88 2.11
C ASP A 139 17.31 10.86 1.64
N PHE A 140 16.46 11.62 2.33
CA PHE A 140 15.05 11.78 2.00
C PHE A 140 14.76 13.21 1.56
N ASP A 141 14.15 13.35 0.39
CA ASP A 141 13.66 14.62 -0.13
C ASP A 141 12.16 14.56 -0.35
N VAL A 142 11.46 15.61 0.06
CA VAL A 142 10.03 15.79 -0.16
C VAL A 142 9.82 17.16 -0.78
N LYS A 143 9.04 17.23 -1.85
CA LYS A 143 8.68 18.47 -2.53
C LYS A 143 7.18 18.47 -2.84
N VAL A 144 6.48 19.52 -2.41
CA VAL A 144 5.09 19.76 -2.76
C VAL A 144 5.00 20.98 -3.67
N THR A 145 4.41 20.80 -4.84
CA THR A 145 4.24 21.84 -5.87
C THR A 145 2.76 21.99 -6.20
N PRO A 146 2.06 22.96 -5.57
CA PRO A 146 0.71 23.35 -5.99
C PRO A 146 0.73 23.84 -7.45
N THR A 147 -0.37 23.63 -8.18
CA THR A 147 -0.53 24.18 -9.53
C THR A 147 -1.87 24.90 -9.64
N GLU A 148 -2.04 25.69 -10.71
CA GLU A 148 -3.29 26.38 -11.02
C GLU A 148 -4.28 25.49 -11.82
N GLU A 149 -3.92 24.22 -12.07
CA GLU A 149 -4.80 23.30 -12.80
C GLU A 149 -6.00 22.89 -11.94
N THR A 150 -7.19 22.97 -12.53
CA THR A 150 -8.44 22.57 -11.88
C THR A 150 -9.16 21.48 -12.66
N LYS A 151 -9.82 20.57 -11.94
CA LYS A 151 -10.66 19.49 -12.51
C LYS A 151 -11.87 19.28 -11.63
N THR A 152 -12.99 18.85 -12.22
CA THR A 152 -14.16 18.39 -11.44
C THR A 152 -14.11 16.87 -11.30
N ILE A 153 -14.22 16.36 -10.09
CA ILE A 153 -14.15 14.92 -9.77
C ILE A 153 -15.26 14.60 -8.76
N ALA A 154 -16.07 13.58 -9.05
CA ALA A 154 -17.26 13.22 -8.26
C ALA A 154 -18.21 14.41 -7.97
N GLY A 155 -18.26 15.42 -8.85
CA GLY A 155 -19.07 16.63 -8.68
C GLY A 155 -18.42 17.76 -7.87
N TYR A 156 -17.18 17.59 -7.39
CA TYR A 156 -16.45 18.59 -6.61
C TYR A 156 -15.32 19.21 -7.42
N SER A 157 -15.15 20.53 -7.29
CA SER A 157 -14.00 21.24 -7.85
C SER A 157 -12.73 20.87 -7.07
N THR A 158 -11.67 20.55 -7.81
CA THR A 158 -10.36 20.18 -7.27
C THR A 158 -9.26 21.04 -7.87
N LYS A 159 -8.17 21.22 -7.11
CA LYS A 159 -6.91 21.79 -7.58
C LYS A 159 -5.81 20.75 -7.56
N LYS A 160 -4.96 20.77 -8.58
CA LYS A 160 -3.85 19.81 -8.68
C LYS A 160 -2.67 20.24 -7.80
N THR A 161 -2.07 19.27 -7.15
CA THR A 161 -0.83 19.42 -6.39
C THR A 161 0.06 18.22 -6.67
N ILE A 162 1.33 18.48 -7.01
CA ILE A 162 2.31 17.44 -7.29
C ILE A 162 3.16 17.23 -6.04
N LEU A 163 3.15 16.01 -5.51
CA LEU A 163 4.04 15.55 -4.45
C LEU A 163 5.13 14.67 -5.06
N THR A 164 6.39 15.04 -4.84
CA THR A 164 7.54 14.21 -5.18
C THR A 164 8.26 13.82 -3.90
N MET A 165 8.46 12.52 -3.71
CA MET A 165 9.24 11.95 -2.63
C MET A 165 10.42 11.19 -3.23
N THR A 166 11.63 11.49 -2.79
CA THR A 166 12.84 10.80 -3.22
C THR A 166 13.53 10.22 -2.00
N ALA A 167 13.90 8.95 -2.05
CA ALA A 167 14.74 8.29 -1.07
C ALA A 167 16.00 7.78 -1.78
N THR A 168 17.18 8.23 -1.36
CA THR A 168 18.46 7.83 -1.94
C THR A 168 19.31 7.16 -0.87
N GLY A 169 19.59 5.86 -1.05
CA GLY A 169 20.54 5.12 -0.24
C GLY A 169 21.94 5.19 -0.84
N THR A 170 22.92 5.58 -0.04
CA THR A 170 24.34 5.52 -0.39
C THR A 170 25.07 4.55 0.54
N LYS A 171 25.74 3.56 -0.05
CA LYS A 171 26.66 2.69 0.68
C LYS A 171 28.09 3.20 0.46
N GLU A 172 28.81 3.50 1.53
CA GLU A 172 30.22 3.87 1.44
C GLU A 172 31.02 2.69 0.87
N ALA A 173 31.93 2.99 -0.05
CA ALA A 173 32.79 1.99 -0.66
C ALA A 173 33.79 1.48 0.41
N THR A 174 33.82 0.18 0.64
CA THR A 174 34.91 -0.45 1.39
C THR A 174 36.03 -0.83 0.41
N PRO A 175 37.27 -1.05 0.89
CA PRO A 175 38.37 -1.49 0.02
C PRO A 175 38.07 -2.76 -0.81
N GLN A 176 37.08 -3.57 -0.40
CA GLN A 176 36.68 -4.80 -1.08
C GLN A 176 35.40 -4.69 -1.94
N GLU A 177 34.62 -3.59 -1.85
CA GLU A 177 33.36 -3.44 -2.60
C GLU A 177 33.25 -2.05 -3.24
N GLN A 178 32.92 -1.99 -4.54
CA GLN A 178 32.52 -0.74 -5.17
C GLN A 178 31.22 -0.26 -4.51
N GLY A 179 31.24 0.95 -3.93
CA GLY A 179 30.05 1.56 -3.33
C GLY A 179 28.92 1.69 -4.36
N GLY A 180 27.68 1.50 -3.90
CA GLY A 180 26.47 1.61 -4.71
C GLY A 180 25.59 2.77 -4.25
N LYS A 181 25.03 3.51 -5.21
CA LYS A 181 23.93 4.46 -4.97
C LYS A 181 22.66 3.86 -5.56
N GLY A 182 21.64 3.65 -4.76
CA GLY A 182 20.31 3.21 -5.22
C GLY A 182 19.25 4.12 -4.63
N GLY A 183 18.12 4.25 -5.30
CA GLY A 183 17.07 5.13 -4.79
C GLY A 183 15.70 4.81 -5.34
N MET A 184 14.69 5.40 -4.72
CA MET A 184 13.29 5.31 -5.12
C MET A 184 12.75 6.73 -5.25
N VAL A 185 12.02 6.98 -6.34
CA VAL A 185 11.28 8.22 -6.55
C VAL A 185 9.81 7.86 -6.67
N ILE A 186 8.99 8.54 -5.86
CA ILE A 186 7.53 8.47 -5.95
C ILE A 186 7.06 9.85 -6.36
N THR A 187 6.39 9.94 -7.50
CA THR A 187 5.73 11.18 -7.94
C THR A 187 4.23 10.96 -7.95
N SER A 188 3.49 11.77 -7.21
CA SER A 188 2.03 11.72 -7.11
C SER A 188 1.42 13.05 -7.55
N ALA A 189 0.58 13.01 -8.59
CA ALA A 189 -0.32 14.12 -8.91
C ALA A 189 -1.64 13.91 -8.16
N MET A 190 -1.95 14.83 -7.26
CA MET A 190 -3.15 14.77 -6.41
C MET A 190 -4.10 15.89 -6.79
N TRP A 191 -5.37 15.56 -6.95
CA TRP A 191 -6.45 16.51 -7.17
C TRP A 191 -7.22 16.67 -5.86
N LEU A 192 -6.98 17.78 -5.18
CA LEU A 192 -7.44 18.06 -3.83
C LEU A 192 -8.67 18.98 -3.86
N THR A 193 -9.66 18.69 -3.02
CA THR A 193 -10.79 19.60 -2.76
C THR A 193 -10.86 19.98 -1.28
N GLU A 194 -11.15 21.24 -1.00
CA GLU A 194 -11.39 21.71 0.37
C GLU A 194 -12.85 21.56 0.81
N ASN A 195 -13.76 21.26 -0.12
CA ASN A 195 -15.21 21.26 0.10
C ASN A 195 -15.83 19.84 -0.01
N ALA A 196 -15.04 18.80 0.26
CA ALA A 196 -15.51 17.41 0.29
C ALA A 196 -16.43 17.19 1.50
N PRO A 197 -17.70 16.78 1.32
CA PRO A 197 -18.57 16.50 2.44
C PRO A 197 -18.08 15.27 3.20
N GLY A 198 -18.21 15.28 4.52
CA GLY A 198 -17.85 14.14 5.34
C GLY A 198 -16.35 13.92 5.57
N TYR A 199 -15.49 14.79 5.02
CA TYR A 199 -14.04 14.78 5.30
C TYR A 199 -13.73 14.71 6.80
N GLU A 200 -14.47 15.49 7.56
CA GLU A 200 -14.53 15.54 9.01
C GLU A 200 -14.64 14.16 9.68
N GLU A 201 -15.65 13.42 9.25
CA GLU A 201 -16.00 12.12 9.79
C GLU A 201 -14.92 11.08 9.49
N LEU A 202 -14.46 11.06 8.24
CA LEU A 202 -13.38 10.19 7.79
C LEU A 202 -12.08 10.47 8.57
N SER A 203 -11.76 11.74 8.78
CA SER A 203 -10.57 12.17 9.52
C SER A 203 -10.65 11.85 11.01
N ALA A 204 -11.81 12.12 11.63
CA ALA A 204 -12.05 11.82 13.04
C ALA A 204 -11.94 10.31 13.32
N PHE A 205 -12.54 9.49 12.46
CA PHE A 205 -12.41 8.03 12.55
C PHE A 205 -10.95 7.60 12.43
N GLY A 206 -10.24 8.05 11.37
CA GLY A 206 -8.85 7.68 11.14
C GLY A 206 -7.92 8.02 12.31
N ARG A 207 -8.11 9.19 12.93
CA ARG A 207 -7.38 9.62 14.12
C ARG A 207 -7.63 8.70 15.32
N LYS A 208 -8.89 8.46 15.67
CA LYS A 208 -9.27 7.58 16.79
C LYS A 208 -8.76 6.16 16.56
N PHE A 209 -8.86 5.68 15.33
CA PHE A 209 -8.35 4.37 14.95
C PHE A 209 -6.84 4.26 15.12
N ALA A 210 -6.07 5.26 14.69
CA ALA A 210 -4.63 5.32 14.91
C ALA A 210 -4.26 5.35 16.40
N GLU A 211 -4.97 6.16 17.19
CA GLU A 211 -4.81 6.25 18.66
C GLU A 211 -5.03 4.90 19.34
N LYS A 212 -6.12 4.20 18.98
CA LYS A 212 -6.44 2.87 19.52
C LYS A 212 -5.37 1.81 19.19
N LEU A 213 -4.73 1.94 18.03
CA LEU A 213 -3.62 1.10 17.61
C LEU A 213 -2.25 1.55 18.14
N GLY A 214 -2.16 2.70 18.83
CA GLY A 214 -0.90 3.27 19.31
C GLY A 214 0.03 3.71 18.16
N MET A 215 -0.55 4.02 17.00
CA MET A 215 0.14 4.51 15.80
C MET A 215 0.00 6.03 15.63
N ASP A 216 -0.64 6.69 16.58
CA ASP A 216 -0.76 8.13 16.63
C ASP A 216 0.51 8.78 17.21
N MET A 217 0.61 10.10 17.07
CA MET A 217 1.73 10.86 17.61
C MET A 217 1.61 11.13 19.14
N SER A 218 0.76 10.40 19.86
CA SER A 218 0.60 10.53 21.32
C SER A 218 1.76 9.89 22.08
N ALA A 219 1.73 9.91 23.42
CA ALA A 219 2.80 9.41 24.27
C ALA A 219 3.21 7.95 24.02
N THR A 220 2.40 7.11 23.36
CA THR A 220 2.81 5.76 22.97
C THR A 220 3.57 5.75 21.64
N GLY A 221 3.06 6.41 20.61
CA GLY A 221 3.75 6.51 19.31
C GLY A 221 4.93 7.48 19.32
N ALA A 222 4.93 8.48 20.20
CA ALA A 222 6.06 9.39 20.45
C ALA A 222 7.28 8.65 21.00
N GLN A 223 7.08 7.62 21.82
CA GLN A 223 8.16 6.78 22.37
C GLN A 223 8.76 5.91 21.26
N SER A 224 7.92 5.30 20.42
CA SER A 224 8.37 4.54 19.25
C SER A 224 9.08 5.42 18.23
N MET A 225 8.56 6.63 17.99
CA MET A 225 9.19 7.62 17.12
C MET A 225 10.52 8.11 17.70
N LEU A 226 10.60 8.35 19.01
CA LEU A 226 11.84 8.76 19.67
C LEU A 226 12.90 7.67 19.55
N ALA A 227 12.54 6.41 19.73
CA ALA A 227 13.45 5.28 19.52
C ALA A 227 13.93 5.19 18.07
N ALA A 228 13.04 5.41 17.10
CA ALA A 228 13.40 5.46 15.68
C ALA A 228 14.32 6.65 15.36
N LEU A 229 14.07 7.81 15.95
CA LEU A 229 14.85 9.03 15.77
C LEU A 229 16.25 8.93 16.39
N GLN A 230 16.35 8.31 17.56
CA GLN A 230 17.64 8.00 18.21
C GLN A 230 18.47 7.03 17.36
N SER A 231 17.80 6.10 16.68
CA SER A 231 18.45 5.10 15.82
C SER A 231 18.79 5.65 14.43
N ASN A 232 18.17 6.75 14.00
CA ASN A 232 18.42 7.38 12.72
C ASN A 232 18.20 8.91 12.78
N PRO A 233 19.25 9.70 13.09
CA PRO A 233 19.15 11.16 13.16
C PRO A 233 18.68 11.82 11.86
N GLN A 234 18.95 11.23 10.69
CA GLN A 234 18.53 11.74 9.37
C GLN A 234 16.99 11.71 9.21
N LEU A 235 16.29 10.85 9.94
CA LEU A 235 14.83 10.81 9.97
C LEU A 235 14.23 12.12 10.50
N LYS A 236 14.94 12.83 11.37
CA LYS A 236 14.49 14.10 11.95
C LYS A 236 14.29 15.16 10.88
N ASP A 237 15.27 15.31 10.01
CA ASP A 237 15.26 16.31 8.95
C ASP A 237 14.22 15.96 7.88
N ALA A 238 14.07 14.67 7.57
CA ALA A 238 13.01 14.16 6.70
C ALA A 238 11.61 14.47 7.25
N MET A 239 11.38 14.23 8.54
CA MET A 239 10.10 14.54 9.20
C MET A 239 9.81 16.04 9.22
N LYS A 240 10.81 16.87 9.53
CA LYS A 240 10.67 18.33 9.49
C LYS A 240 10.28 18.80 8.09
N LYS A 241 10.97 18.32 7.05
CA LYS A 241 10.68 18.68 5.66
C LYS A 241 9.30 18.22 5.23
N LEU A 242 8.89 17.02 5.63
CA LEU A 242 7.53 16.52 5.40
C LEU A 242 6.48 17.40 6.08
N ALA A 243 6.72 17.86 7.30
CA ALA A 243 5.81 18.77 8.01
C ALA A 243 5.74 20.16 7.34
N GLU A 244 6.86 20.71 6.91
CA GLU A 244 6.94 22.01 6.21
C GLU A 244 6.25 21.97 4.84
N GLU A 245 6.58 20.96 4.02
CA GLU A 245 5.99 20.80 2.69
C GLU A 245 4.54 20.33 2.75
N GLY A 246 4.19 19.51 3.75
CA GLY A 246 2.85 18.98 3.96
C GLY A 246 1.79 20.05 4.18
N GLN A 247 2.14 21.18 4.80
CA GLN A 247 1.23 22.31 5.00
C GLN A 247 0.72 22.93 3.69
N LYS A 248 1.43 22.72 2.58
CA LYS A 248 1.01 23.17 1.24
C LYS A 248 -0.10 22.29 0.65
N MET A 249 -0.27 21.08 1.17
CA MET A 249 -1.36 20.19 0.78
C MET A 249 -2.57 20.49 1.67
N LYS A 250 -3.61 21.07 1.08
CA LYS A 250 -4.88 21.34 1.75
C LYS A 250 -6.01 20.61 1.04
N GLY A 251 -6.90 20.04 1.84
CA GLY A 251 -8.08 19.34 1.34
C GLY A 251 -7.90 17.83 1.18
N PHE A 252 -8.92 17.23 0.59
CA PHE A 252 -9.09 15.80 0.41
C PHE A 252 -8.80 15.39 -1.03
N ALA A 253 -7.96 14.37 -1.22
CA ALA A 253 -7.63 13.86 -2.55
C ALA A 253 -8.80 13.06 -3.12
N LEU A 254 -9.39 13.56 -4.20
CA LEU A 254 -10.41 12.83 -4.96
C LEU A 254 -9.82 12.04 -6.13
N LEU A 255 -8.61 12.38 -6.57
CA LEU A 255 -7.85 11.61 -7.54
C LEU A 255 -6.37 11.70 -7.21
N THR A 256 -5.71 10.55 -7.16
CA THR A 256 -4.26 10.45 -7.00
C THR A 256 -3.69 9.56 -8.08
N GLU A 257 -2.76 10.10 -8.87
CA GLU A 257 -2.00 9.37 -9.87
C GLU A 257 -0.54 9.31 -9.41
N SER A 258 -0.10 8.12 -9.01
CA SER A 258 1.24 7.88 -8.47
C SER A 258 2.09 7.06 -9.43
N LYS A 259 3.33 7.47 -9.64
CA LYS A 259 4.36 6.75 -10.38
C LYS A 259 5.49 6.37 -9.43
N PHE A 260 5.85 5.09 -9.42
CA PHE A 260 6.90 4.54 -8.57
C PHE A 260 8.09 4.15 -9.44
N GLU A 261 9.25 4.74 -9.16
CA GLU A 261 10.46 4.59 -9.95
C GLU A 261 11.65 4.22 -9.07
N THR A 262 12.60 3.48 -9.64
CA THR A 262 13.90 3.22 -9.02
C THR A 262 15.00 3.96 -9.77
N THR A 263 15.96 4.52 -9.05
CA THR A 263 17.19 5.04 -9.65
C THR A 263 18.27 3.96 -9.55
N ALA A 264 18.91 3.62 -10.67
CA ALA A 264 19.78 2.46 -10.79
C ALA A 264 20.92 2.43 -9.75
N MET A 265 21.14 1.25 -9.17
CA MET A 265 22.43 0.86 -8.59
C MET A 265 23.43 0.57 -9.72
N PRO A 266 24.70 1.02 -9.64
CA PRO A 266 25.74 0.54 -10.54
C PRO A 266 25.92 -0.96 -10.30
N GLY A 267 25.71 -1.78 -11.34
CA GLY A 267 25.72 -3.25 -11.24
C GLY A 267 24.32 -3.83 -11.43
N GLY A 268 23.83 -3.79 -12.66
CA GLY A 268 22.52 -4.34 -13.03
C GLY A 268 22.42 -5.84 -12.77
N GLN A 269 21.89 -6.21 -11.61
CA GLN A 269 21.13 -7.44 -11.45
C GLN A 269 19.71 -7.05 -11.09
N ASN A 270 18.80 -7.39 -12.01
CA ASN A 270 17.39 -7.49 -11.72
C ASN A 270 17.25 -8.37 -10.45
N PRO A 271 16.59 -7.94 -9.35
CA PRO A 271 16.56 -8.68 -8.07
C PRO A 271 15.88 -10.06 -8.11
N GLN A 272 15.64 -10.61 -9.30
CA GLN A 272 14.64 -11.65 -9.54
C GLN A 272 15.17 -12.82 -10.36
N MET A 273 16.49 -12.97 -10.48
CA MET A 273 17.11 -14.17 -11.01
C MET A 273 18.15 -14.65 -10.00
N SER A 274 17.95 -15.83 -9.43
CA SER A 274 19.03 -16.47 -8.68
C SER A 274 20.15 -16.85 -9.66
N ALA A 275 21.39 -16.92 -9.17
CA ALA A 275 22.53 -17.35 -9.99
C ALA A 275 22.32 -18.75 -10.63
N GLU A 276 21.45 -19.58 -10.04
CA GLU A 276 21.08 -20.90 -10.57
C GLU A 276 20.21 -20.83 -11.85
N ASP A 277 19.42 -19.77 -12.03
CA ASP A 277 18.58 -19.58 -13.21
C ASP A 277 19.38 -19.09 -14.43
N GLN A 278 20.47 -18.35 -14.21
CA GLN A 278 21.43 -17.97 -15.26
C GLN A 278 22.19 -19.17 -15.83
N GLU A 279 22.54 -20.15 -14.99
CA GLU A 279 23.27 -21.33 -15.43
C GLU A 279 22.38 -22.30 -16.24
N LYS A 280 21.07 -22.33 -15.97
CA LYS A 280 20.09 -23.11 -16.75
C LYS A 280 19.75 -22.48 -18.09
N ALA A 281 19.68 -21.15 -18.18
CA ALA A 281 19.49 -20.44 -19.45
C ALA A 281 20.70 -20.59 -20.39
N ALA A 282 21.91 -20.69 -19.83
CA ALA A 282 23.14 -20.91 -20.60
C ALA A 282 23.28 -22.33 -21.19
N LYS A 283 22.45 -23.29 -20.74
CA LYS A 283 22.53 -24.72 -21.13
C LYS A 283 21.44 -25.19 -22.11
N MET A 284 20.66 -24.28 -22.71
CA MET A 284 19.79 -24.69 -23.83
C MET A 284 20.62 -24.78 -25.14
N PRO A 285 20.60 -25.92 -25.86
CA PRO A 285 21.40 -26.09 -27.06
C PRO A 285 20.91 -25.17 -28.20
N LYS A 286 21.87 -24.46 -28.80
CA LYS A 286 21.70 -23.68 -30.03
C LYS A 286 21.58 -24.61 -31.24
N SER A 287 20.43 -25.24 -31.46
CA SER A 287 20.15 -25.82 -32.77
C SER A 287 18.66 -25.76 -33.09
N VAL A 288 18.37 -25.60 -34.39
CA VAL A 288 17.05 -25.36 -35.01
C VAL A 288 16.64 -23.87 -35.07
N GLY A 289 17.52 -23.04 -35.63
CA GLY A 289 17.11 -21.91 -36.46
C GLY A 289 17.00 -22.36 -37.93
N GLY A 290 15.95 -21.98 -38.64
CA GLY A 290 15.91 -22.18 -40.10
C GLY A 290 14.62 -21.84 -40.86
N LEU A 291 13.43 -22.11 -40.31
CA LEU A 291 12.21 -22.09 -41.16
C LEU A 291 10.97 -21.37 -40.61
N LEU A 292 11.06 -20.66 -39.48
CA LEU A 292 9.94 -19.91 -38.88
C LEU A 292 10.09 -18.38 -38.95
N GLY A 293 11.03 -17.88 -39.76
CA GLY A 293 11.31 -16.44 -39.87
C GLY A 293 10.36 -15.62 -40.77
N LYS A 294 9.38 -16.25 -41.43
CA LYS A 294 8.62 -15.59 -42.50
C LYS A 294 7.12 -15.40 -42.25
N MET A 295 6.62 -15.67 -41.04
CA MET A 295 5.17 -15.58 -40.76
C MET A 295 4.81 -14.97 -39.39
N MET A 296 5.70 -14.20 -38.77
CA MET A 296 5.33 -13.35 -37.62
C MET A 296 5.15 -11.90 -38.05
N PRO A 297 4.01 -11.25 -37.71
CA PRO A 297 3.89 -9.80 -37.85
C PRO A 297 4.94 -9.13 -36.96
N LYS A 298 5.70 -8.18 -37.52
CA LYS A 298 6.68 -7.38 -36.78
C LYS A 298 5.99 -6.78 -35.53
N PRO A 299 6.45 -7.06 -34.30
CA PRO A 299 6.07 -6.24 -33.17
C PRO A 299 6.54 -4.82 -33.46
N LYS A 300 5.62 -3.84 -33.38
CA LYS A 300 6.00 -2.44 -33.35
C LYS A 300 6.96 -2.27 -32.18
N SER A 301 8.15 -1.78 -32.50
CA SER A 301 9.11 -1.28 -31.55
C SER A 301 8.49 -0.07 -30.84
N ASP A 302 7.91 -0.28 -29.66
CA ASP A 302 7.93 0.76 -28.64
C ASP A 302 9.37 0.83 -28.14
N GLU A 303 10.02 1.96 -28.41
CA GLU A 303 11.29 2.34 -27.80
C GLU A 303 11.13 2.31 -26.26
N GLY A 304 11.92 1.46 -25.58
CA GLY A 304 11.81 1.37 -24.13
C GLY A 304 12.65 0.28 -23.46
N SER A 305 13.88 0.05 -23.92
CA SER A 305 14.90 -0.62 -23.11
C SER A 305 15.32 0.36 -21.99
N GLY A 306 14.77 0.20 -20.78
CA GLY A 306 15.23 0.92 -19.58
C GLY A 306 14.23 1.86 -18.89
N SER A 307 12.95 1.50 -18.79
CA SER A 307 12.05 2.23 -17.89
C SER A 307 12.40 1.95 -16.43
N ASN A 308 12.89 2.96 -15.72
CA ASN A 308 13.07 2.98 -14.27
C ASN A 308 11.73 2.92 -13.49
N VAL A 309 10.60 3.04 -14.18
CA VAL A 309 9.26 2.93 -13.59
C VAL A 309 8.93 1.47 -13.28
N LEU A 310 8.61 1.18 -12.02
CA LEU A 310 8.16 -0.13 -11.55
C LEU A 310 6.67 -0.31 -11.81
N TYR A 311 5.86 0.62 -11.33
CA TYR A 311 4.41 0.59 -11.48
C TYR A 311 3.80 1.98 -11.31
N GLU A 312 2.60 2.12 -11.84
CA GLU A 312 1.74 3.29 -11.69
C GLU A 312 0.47 2.88 -10.98
N THR A 313 -0.07 3.77 -10.15
CA THR A 313 -1.38 3.58 -9.51
C THR A 313 -2.23 4.83 -9.69
N THR A 314 -3.47 4.64 -10.10
CA THR A 314 -4.50 5.68 -10.12
C THR A 314 -5.59 5.29 -9.13
N VAL A 315 -5.90 6.17 -8.18
CA VAL A 315 -7.04 6.04 -7.27
C VAL A 315 -7.98 7.20 -7.54
N GLU A 316 -9.19 6.93 -8.02
CA GLU A 316 -10.20 7.94 -8.34
C GLU A 316 -11.45 7.75 -7.50
N THR A 317 -11.92 8.80 -6.85
CA THR A 317 -13.22 8.84 -6.20
C THR A 317 -14.29 9.06 -7.26
N THR A 318 -15.20 8.11 -7.40
CA THR A 318 -16.33 8.18 -8.34
C THR A 318 -17.62 8.64 -7.67
N GLU A 319 -17.74 8.43 -6.36
CA GLU A 319 -18.88 8.86 -5.54
C GLU A 319 -18.38 9.35 -4.19
N LEU A 320 -18.89 10.49 -3.73
CA LEU A 320 -18.69 11.00 -2.37
C LEU A 320 -19.97 11.68 -1.90
N THR A 321 -20.64 11.09 -0.93
CA THR A 321 -21.95 11.52 -0.43
C THR A 321 -22.04 11.38 1.09
N THR A 322 -23.00 12.10 1.69
CA THR A 322 -23.34 11.95 3.12
C THR A 322 -24.71 11.33 3.28
N GLU A 323 -24.80 10.25 4.04
CA GLU A 323 -26.03 9.50 4.28
C GLU A 323 -26.13 9.02 5.72
N ASN A 324 -27.33 8.62 6.14
CA ASN A 324 -27.53 8.01 7.46
C ASN A 324 -27.58 6.51 7.28
N PHE A 325 -26.58 5.81 7.80
CA PHE A 325 -26.55 4.37 7.78
C PHE A 325 -27.34 3.80 8.98
N PRO A 326 -28.13 2.72 8.78
CA PRO A 326 -28.69 1.99 9.90
C PRO A 326 -27.55 1.32 10.69
N ALA A 327 -27.72 1.17 12.01
CA ALA A 327 -26.70 0.56 12.87
C ALA A 327 -26.26 -0.84 12.38
N SER A 328 -27.19 -1.63 11.82
CA SER A 328 -26.90 -2.96 11.27
C SER A 328 -25.89 -2.93 10.11
N HIS A 329 -25.71 -1.80 9.41
CA HIS A 329 -24.78 -1.64 8.30
C HIS A 329 -23.33 -1.96 8.69
N PHE A 330 -22.96 -1.65 9.94
CA PHE A 330 -21.61 -1.79 10.50
C PHE A 330 -21.48 -2.95 11.48
N THR A 331 -22.36 -3.94 11.40
CA THR A 331 -22.30 -5.11 12.29
C THR A 331 -22.23 -6.39 11.50
N ALA A 332 -21.88 -7.48 12.18
CA ALA A 332 -21.92 -8.80 11.57
C ALA A 332 -23.34 -9.29 11.26
N GLU A 333 -24.38 -8.62 11.77
CA GLU A 333 -25.78 -8.96 11.46
C GLU A 333 -26.08 -8.79 9.97
N ALA A 334 -25.38 -7.89 9.28
CA ALA A 334 -25.45 -7.73 7.83
C ALA A 334 -25.12 -9.03 7.06
N PHE A 335 -24.40 -9.96 7.69
CA PHE A 335 -23.94 -11.23 7.12
C PHE A 335 -24.09 -12.38 8.13
N ALA A 336 -25.23 -12.44 8.83
CA ALA A 336 -25.46 -13.40 9.90
C ALA A 336 -25.35 -14.89 9.48
N ASP A 337 -25.51 -15.20 8.18
CA ASP A 337 -25.36 -16.55 7.63
C ASP A 337 -23.89 -17.00 7.41
N TYR A 338 -22.91 -16.14 7.73
CA TYR A 338 -21.49 -16.41 7.46
C TYR A 338 -20.84 -17.20 8.59
N LYS A 339 -20.10 -18.25 8.21
CA LYS A 339 -19.39 -19.10 9.17
C LYS A 339 -18.21 -18.36 9.79
N LEU A 340 -18.16 -18.26 11.12
CA LEU A 340 -16.96 -17.80 11.82
C LEU A 340 -15.84 -18.83 11.66
N VAL A 341 -14.69 -18.39 11.14
CA VAL A 341 -13.47 -19.21 11.01
C VAL A 341 -12.29 -18.54 11.70
N LYS A 342 -11.26 -19.32 12.02
CA LYS A 342 -10.06 -18.82 12.69
C LYS A 342 -9.30 -17.86 11.76
N HIS A 343 -8.90 -16.70 12.29
CA HIS A 343 -8.03 -15.81 11.54
C HIS A 343 -6.65 -16.46 11.34
N PRO A 344 -6.11 -16.57 10.10
CA PRO A 344 -4.92 -17.37 9.80
C PRO A 344 -3.63 -16.85 10.48
N LEU A 345 -3.61 -15.58 10.90
CA LEU A 345 -2.46 -14.93 11.53
C LEU A 345 -2.58 -14.77 13.05
N VAL A 346 -3.67 -15.22 13.66
CA VAL A 346 -3.85 -15.18 15.13
C VAL A 346 -3.56 -16.57 15.69
N LYS A 347 -2.43 -16.74 16.39
CA LYS A 347 -2.20 -17.92 17.23
C LYS A 347 -2.82 -17.65 18.59
N HIS A 348 -3.86 -18.39 18.97
CA HIS A 348 -4.37 -18.34 20.34
C HIS A 348 -3.49 -19.19 21.26
N PRO A 349 -3.17 -18.73 22.49
CA PRO A 349 -2.95 -19.64 23.60
C PRO A 349 -4.32 -20.20 24.03
N MET A 350 -4.37 -21.51 24.29
CA MET A 350 -5.49 -22.26 24.88
C MET A 350 -6.71 -22.49 23.96
N VAL A 351 -6.61 -23.52 23.12
CA VAL A 351 -7.73 -24.47 23.00
C VAL A 351 -7.29 -25.68 23.82
N ASN A 352 -7.77 -25.77 25.06
CA ASN A 352 -7.82 -27.07 25.73
C ASN A 352 -8.99 -27.80 25.07
N GLU A 353 -8.69 -28.77 24.21
CA GLU A 353 -9.57 -29.93 24.03
C GLU A 353 -9.42 -30.86 25.24
#